data_AF-A0A564Q5A9-F1
#
_entry.id   AF-A0A564Q5A9-F1
#
_cell.length_a   1.000
_cell.length_b   1.000
_cell.length_c   1.000
_cell.angle_alpha   90.00
_cell.angle_beta   90.00
_cell.angle_gamma   90.00
#
_symmetry.space_group_name_H-M   'P 1'
#
loop_
_entity.id
_entity.type
_entity.pdbx_description
1 polymer ?
#
loop_
_entity_poly.entity_id
_entity_poly.type
_entity_poly.pdbx_seq_one_letter_code
_entity_poly.pdbx_strand_id
1 'polypeptide(L)'
;MLKRSFQEIYRVLKQDGIATIVYAHKSTEGWETLINSLLDSGLIMTGAWPLNTEMKARLRAKDSAALASSIYIVARKMERQPTGFYNEVKEELKKHLNKKLNRLWQEGLSGADFFISAIGSAIEIFGKYEKVMDYQGNIIRADRLLTDVRIITTDYAVSQILHDGFSESSRESENISDLTRFYLLFRWNYGEAKLQFDEARKLAQSCSIDLSKEWNKGFIKKDKNFISILGPQKRILEDLKGSSELINVLHKSLLLWEKNKRDEMLELQ
;
A
#
# COMPACT_ATOMS: atom_id res chain seq x y z
N MET A 1 -15.06 -17.83 -12.19
CA MET A 1 -14.76 -17.73 -13.64
C MET A 1 -13.26 -17.57 -13.87
N LEU A 2 -12.60 -16.58 -13.25
CA LEU A 2 -11.17 -16.26 -13.43
C LEU A 2 -10.21 -17.46 -13.26
N LYS A 3 -10.32 -18.19 -12.15
CA LYS A 3 -9.55 -19.43 -11.89
C LYS A 3 -9.58 -20.43 -13.05
N ARG A 4 -10.77 -20.70 -13.60
CA ARG A 4 -10.93 -21.67 -14.71
C ARG A 4 -10.23 -21.19 -15.97
N SER A 5 -10.32 -19.89 -16.28
CA SER A 5 -9.62 -19.29 -17.40
C SER A 5 -8.10 -19.42 -17.26
N PHE A 6 -7.56 -19.19 -16.07
CA PHE A 6 -6.12 -19.33 -15.82
C PHE A 6 -5.66 -20.80 -15.86
N GLN A 7 -6.46 -21.73 -15.38
CA GLN A 7 -6.18 -23.17 -15.51
C GLN A 7 -6.15 -23.60 -16.98
N GLU A 8 -7.04 -23.07 -17.81
CA GLU A 8 -7.03 -23.35 -19.24
C GLU A 8 -5.79 -22.74 -19.93
N ILE A 9 -5.40 -21.52 -19.57
CA ILE A 9 -4.14 -20.91 -20.03
C ILE A 9 -2.94 -21.80 -19.65
N TYR A 10 -2.87 -22.28 -18.41
CA TYR A 10 -1.81 -23.18 -17.95
C TYR A 10 -1.81 -24.51 -18.72
N ARG A 11 -2.99 -25.07 -19.02
CA ARG A 11 -3.14 -26.34 -19.76
C ARG A 11 -2.55 -26.23 -21.17
N VAL A 12 -2.81 -25.13 -21.88
CA VAL A 12 -2.38 -24.95 -23.28
C VAL A 12 -0.96 -24.39 -23.43
N LEU A 13 -0.44 -23.71 -22.40
CA LEU A 13 0.94 -23.23 -22.41
C LEU A 13 1.95 -24.40 -22.41
N LYS A 14 2.99 -24.24 -23.22
CA LYS A 14 4.21 -25.05 -23.13
C LYS A 14 4.97 -24.73 -21.84
N GLN A 15 5.85 -25.63 -21.42
CA GLN A 15 6.80 -25.33 -20.36
C GLN A 15 7.60 -24.05 -20.68
N ASP A 16 7.79 -23.20 -19.68
CA ASP A 16 8.39 -21.85 -19.77
C ASP A 16 7.64 -20.83 -20.65
N GLY A 17 6.44 -21.21 -21.11
CA GLY A 17 5.55 -20.34 -21.87
C GLY A 17 5.07 -19.14 -21.05
N ILE A 18 4.78 -18.03 -21.75
CA ILE A 18 4.40 -16.74 -21.17
C ILE A 18 2.94 -16.43 -21.48
N ALA A 19 2.19 -16.01 -20.47
CA ALA A 19 0.91 -15.34 -20.61
C ALA A 19 1.01 -13.89 -20.11
N THR A 20 0.51 -12.96 -20.91
CA THR A 20 0.34 -11.56 -20.49
C THR A 20 -1.12 -11.32 -20.17
N ILE A 21 -1.39 -10.89 -18.94
CA ILE A 21 -2.73 -10.67 -18.41
C ILE A 21 -2.87 -9.19 -18.08
N VAL A 22 -3.90 -8.54 -18.60
CA VAL A 22 -4.23 -7.15 -18.25
C VAL A 22 -5.36 -7.18 -17.24
N TYR A 23 -5.18 -6.50 -16.11
CA TYR A 23 -6.17 -6.43 -15.04
C TYR A 23 -6.41 -4.97 -14.63
N ALA A 24 -7.68 -4.55 -14.65
CA ALA A 24 -8.09 -3.17 -14.39
C ALA A 24 -9.04 -3.11 -13.18
N HIS A 25 -8.59 -3.59 -12.02
CA HIS A 25 -9.32 -3.46 -10.76
C HIS A 25 -8.37 -3.08 -9.62
N LYS A 26 -8.79 -2.13 -8.78
CA LYS A 26 -7.96 -1.61 -7.67
C LYS A 26 -8.38 -2.06 -6.29
N SER A 27 -9.56 -2.69 -6.14
CA SER A 27 -9.96 -3.15 -4.81
C SER A 27 -9.04 -4.27 -4.33
N THR A 28 -8.80 -4.29 -3.03
CA THR A 28 -8.01 -5.34 -2.40
C THR A 28 -8.68 -6.72 -2.62
N GLU A 29 -10.02 -6.80 -2.63
CA GLU A 29 -10.75 -8.04 -2.92
C GLU A 29 -10.50 -8.55 -4.36
N GLY A 30 -10.39 -7.63 -5.32
CA GLY A 30 -10.04 -7.96 -6.70
C GLY A 30 -8.65 -8.57 -6.79
N TRP A 31 -7.69 -7.99 -6.06
CA TRP A 31 -6.33 -8.53 -5.93
C TRP A 31 -6.31 -9.90 -5.26
N GLU A 32 -7.01 -10.07 -4.14
CA GLU A 32 -7.13 -11.37 -3.47
C GLU A 32 -7.67 -12.44 -4.43
N THR A 33 -8.73 -12.11 -5.19
CA THR A 33 -9.32 -13.01 -6.17
C THR A 33 -8.35 -13.37 -7.30
N LEU A 34 -7.63 -12.37 -7.82
CA LEU A 34 -6.64 -12.53 -8.89
C LEU A 34 -5.47 -13.42 -8.45
N ILE A 35 -4.88 -13.13 -7.29
CA ILE A 35 -3.73 -13.85 -6.74
C ILE A 35 -4.12 -15.28 -6.42
N ASN A 36 -5.23 -15.48 -5.71
CA ASN A 36 -5.72 -16.84 -5.42
C ASN A 36 -5.99 -17.63 -6.71
N SER A 37 -6.53 -16.99 -7.75
CA SER A 37 -6.75 -17.63 -9.06
C SER A 37 -5.44 -18.02 -9.75
N LEU A 38 -4.41 -17.16 -9.69
CA LEU A 38 -3.08 -17.46 -10.24
C LEU A 38 -2.40 -18.62 -9.50
N LEU A 39 -2.39 -18.56 -8.16
CA LEU A 39 -1.83 -19.62 -7.31
C LEU A 39 -2.49 -20.97 -7.63
N ASP A 40 -3.82 -21.01 -7.68
CA ASP A 40 -4.60 -22.22 -7.96
C ASP A 40 -4.49 -22.74 -9.41
N SER A 41 -3.98 -21.92 -10.33
CA SER A 41 -3.85 -22.29 -11.74
C SER A 41 -2.53 -22.96 -12.09
N GLY A 42 -1.51 -22.86 -11.21
CA GLY A 42 -0.14 -23.27 -11.53
C GLY A 42 0.68 -22.19 -12.25
N LEU A 43 0.07 -21.10 -12.71
CA LEU A 43 0.80 -19.96 -13.30
C LEU A 43 1.56 -19.17 -12.24
N ILE A 44 2.86 -18.98 -12.46
CA ILE A 44 3.71 -18.17 -11.58
C ILE A 44 3.78 -16.76 -12.14
N MET A 45 3.42 -15.76 -11.33
CA MET A 45 3.64 -14.38 -11.73
C MET A 45 5.12 -14.03 -11.59
N THR A 46 5.71 -13.52 -12.67
CA THR A 46 7.13 -13.15 -12.75
C THR A 46 7.35 -11.66 -12.97
N GLY A 47 6.25 -10.90 -13.09
CA GLY A 47 6.29 -9.46 -13.17
C GLY A 47 4.89 -8.88 -13.15
N ALA A 48 4.77 -7.69 -12.55
CA ALA A 48 3.57 -6.87 -12.63
C ALA A 48 3.99 -5.42 -12.79
N TRP A 49 3.39 -4.73 -13.77
CA TRP A 49 3.71 -3.35 -14.08
C TRP A 49 2.43 -2.52 -14.13
N PRO A 50 2.31 -1.46 -13.31
CA PRO A 50 1.23 -0.50 -13.46
C PRO A 50 1.48 0.32 -14.74
N LEU A 51 0.49 0.36 -15.63
CA LEU A 51 0.52 1.17 -16.83
C LEU A 51 -0.71 2.09 -16.86
N ASN A 52 -0.44 3.39 -16.98
CA ASN A 52 -1.46 4.40 -17.22
C ASN A 52 -1.76 4.48 -18.71
N THR A 53 -2.81 3.80 -19.13
CA THR A 53 -3.24 3.74 -20.54
C THR A 53 -4.39 4.69 -20.87
N GLU A 54 -4.92 5.46 -19.90
CA GLU A 54 -6.01 6.41 -20.12
C GLU A 54 -5.52 7.84 -20.49
N MET A 55 -6.25 8.50 -21.39
CA MET A 55 -5.96 9.86 -21.88
C MET A 55 -6.05 10.93 -20.76
N LYS A 56 -4.99 11.73 -20.61
CA LYS A 56 -4.87 12.81 -19.60
C LYS A 56 -6.01 13.83 -19.60
N ALA A 57 -6.74 14.00 -20.70
CA ALA A 57 -7.80 15.02 -20.83
C ALA A 57 -9.03 14.78 -19.93
N ARG A 58 -9.26 13.55 -19.45
CA ARG A 58 -10.38 13.23 -18.52
C ARG A 58 -10.04 13.42 -17.02
N LEU A 59 -8.79 13.78 -16.70
CA LEU A 59 -8.23 13.79 -15.34
C LEU A 59 -8.83 14.81 -14.37
N ARG A 60 -9.50 15.87 -14.85
CA ARG A 60 -9.98 16.96 -13.96
C ARG A 60 -11.39 16.79 -13.41
N ALA A 61 -12.10 15.71 -13.75
CA ALA A 61 -13.57 15.66 -13.58
C ALA A 61 -14.11 14.76 -12.46
N LYS A 62 -13.30 14.05 -11.66
CA LYS A 62 -13.81 13.26 -10.53
C LYS A 62 -12.87 13.25 -9.33
N ASP A 63 -13.32 13.84 -8.22
CA ASP A 63 -12.72 13.80 -6.87
C ASP A 63 -12.69 12.40 -6.22
N SER A 64 -12.76 11.32 -7.02
CA SER A 64 -12.60 9.96 -6.55
C SER A 64 -11.28 9.39 -7.08
N ALA A 65 -10.54 8.68 -6.24
CA ALA A 65 -9.29 7.97 -6.60
C ALA A 65 -9.50 6.84 -7.65
N ALA A 66 -10.63 6.82 -8.35
CA ALA A 66 -11.04 5.82 -9.34
C ALA A 66 -10.37 6.05 -10.72
N LEU A 67 -9.13 6.53 -10.74
CA LEU A 67 -8.31 6.59 -11.96
C LEU A 67 -7.87 5.17 -12.30
N ALA A 68 -8.28 4.62 -13.43
CA ALA A 68 -8.03 3.23 -13.80
C ALA A 68 -6.60 3.05 -14.36
N SER A 69 -5.60 2.95 -13.48
CA SER A 69 -4.32 2.36 -13.88
C SER A 69 -4.54 0.86 -14.13
N SER A 70 -4.18 0.39 -15.32
CA SER A 70 -4.25 -1.02 -15.69
C SER A 70 -2.96 -1.70 -15.29
N ILE A 71 -3.03 -2.92 -14.77
CA ILE A 71 -1.86 -3.68 -14.36
C ILE A 71 -1.59 -4.75 -15.40
N TYR A 72 -0.36 -4.76 -15.91
CA TYR A 72 0.11 -5.77 -16.86
C TYR A 72 0.90 -6.81 -16.08
N ILE A 73 0.39 -8.03 -16.10
CA ILE A 73 0.91 -9.18 -15.37
C ILE A 73 1.56 -10.13 -16.36
N VAL A 74 2.81 -10.49 -16.08
CA VAL A 74 3.55 -11.52 -16.81
C VAL A 74 3.50 -12.79 -15.97
N ALA A 75 2.73 -13.76 -16.44
CA ALA A 75 2.61 -15.07 -15.82
C ALA A 75 3.30 -16.13 -16.68
N ARG A 76 3.94 -17.10 -16.04
CA ARG A 76 4.67 -18.19 -16.71
C ARG A 76 4.25 -19.55 -16.20
N LYS A 77 4.33 -20.54 -17.07
CA LYS A 77 4.27 -21.95 -16.68
C LYS A 77 5.68 -22.43 -16.37
N MET A 78 5.98 -22.63 -15.10
CA MET A 78 7.31 -23.04 -14.63
C MET A 78 7.14 -24.12 -13.56
N GLU A 79 8.19 -24.92 -13.32
CA GLU A 79 8.19 -25.87 -12.21
C GLU A 79 8.18 -25.13 -10.87
N ARG A 80 7.41 -25.68 -9.93
CA ARG A 80 7.27 -25.15 -8.56
C ARG A 80 7.89 -26.10 -7.57
N GLN A 81 8.36 -25.55 -6.46
CA GLN A 81 8.72 -26.33 -5.29
C GLN A 81 7.44 -26.82 -4.58
N PRO A 82 7.42 -28.04 -4.02
CA PRO A 82 6.18 -28.61 -3.49
C PRO A 82 5.59 -27.82 -2.32
N THR A 83 6.40 -27.43 -1.33
CA THR A 83 5.90 -26.76 -0.12
C THR A 83 6.93 -25.79 0.41
N GLY A 84 6.50 -24.56 0.69
CA GLY A 84 7.28 -23.57 1.42
C GLY A 84 6.74 -23.37 2.84
N PHE A 85 7.63 -23.26 3.82
CA PHE A 85 7.23 -22.89 5.17
C PHE A 85 7.03 -21.38 5.26
N TYR A 86 5.90 -20.95 5.79
CA TYR A 86 5.50 -19.54 5.79
C TYR A 86 6.54 -18.62 6.44
N ASN A 87 7.16 -19.03 7.54
CA ASN A 87 8.17 -18.21 8.21
C ASN A 87 9.42 -18.01 7.34
N GLU A 88 9.87 -19.05 6.64
CA GLU A 88 11.01 -18.99 5.72
C GLU A 88 10.68 -18.12 4.50
N VAL A 89 9.51 -18.35 3.90
CA VAL A 89 8.99 -17.57 2.77
C VAL A 89 8.83 -16.10 3.16
N LYS A 90 8.37 -15.80 4.38
CA LYS A 90 8.22 -14.44 4.89
C LYS A 90 9.57 -13.73 5.06
N GLU A 91 10.58 -14.43 5.54
CA GLU A 91 11.94 -13.88 5.64
C GLU A 91 12.58 -13.65 4.26
N GLU A 92 12.39 -14.58 3.31
CA GLU A 92 12.80 -14.39 1.92
C GLU A 92 12.09 -13.19 1.29
N LEU A 93 10.76 -13.11 1.49
CA LEU A 93 9.92 -12.03 1.03
C LEU A 93 10.42 -10.67 1.54
N LYS A 94 10.69 -10.55 2.84
CA LYS A 94 11.18 -9.32 3.45
C LYS A 94 12.52 -8.89 2.85
N LYS A 95 13.48 -9.81 2.69
CA LYS A 95 14.79 -9.53 2.08
C LYS A 95 14.65 -9.11 0.62
N HIS A 96 13.80 -9.80 -0.15
CA HIS A 96 13.57 -9.50 -1.56
C HIS A 96 12.88 -8.15 -1.74
N LEU A 97 11.80 -7.90 -1.00
CA LEU A 97 11.06 -6.65 -1.05
C LEU A 97 11.92 -5.47 -0.66
N ASN A 98 12.70 -5.52 0.43
CA ASN A 98 13.55 -4.39 0.80
C ASN A 98 14.50 -3.95 -0.33
N LYS A 99 15.10 -4.90 -1.06
CA LYS A 99 15.93 -4.59 -2.23
C LYS A 99 15.12 -3.98 -3.37
N LYS A 100 13.95 -4.55 -3.66
CA LYS A 100 13.07 -4.09 -4.73
C LYS A 100 12.53 -2.68 -4.44
N LEU A 101 12.03 -2.45 -3.23
CA LEU A 101 11.47 -1.18 -2.77
C LEU A 101 12.51 -0.06 -2.82
N ASN A 102 13.76 -0.32 -2.40
CA ASN A 102 14.88 0.61 -2.58
C ASN A 102 15.06 1.04 -4.04
N ARG A 103 15.08 0.08 -4.96
CA ARG A 103 15.21 0.37 -6.38
C ARG A 103 14.02 1.18 -6.90
N LEU A 104 12.80 0.78 -6.56
CA LEU A 104 11.58 1.49 -6.99
C LEU A 104 11.54 2.93 -6.46
N TRP A 105 12.00 3.16 -5.23
CA TRP A 105 12.10 4.49 -4.63
C TRP A 105 13.09 5.37 -5.39
N GLN A 106 14.29 4.85 -5.67
CA GLN A 106 15.32 5.55 -6.45
C GLN A 106 14.89 5.85 -7.89
N GLU A 107 14.07 4.98 -8.48
CA GLU A 107 13.44 5.19 -9.79
C GLU A 107 12.30 6.22 -9.75
N GLY A 108 11.95 6.74 -8.57
CA GLY A 108 10.93 7.77 -8.37
C GLY A 108 9.49 7.24 -8.39
N LEU A 109 9.28 5.92 -8.30
CA LEU A 109 7.94 5.37 -8.18
C LEU A 109 7.35 5.77 -6.83
N SER A 110 6.10 6.21 -6.85
CA SER A 110 5.41 6.69 -5.66
C SER A 110 3.93 6.30 -5.66
N GLY A 111 3.32 6.44 -4.47
CA GLY A 111 1.92 6.19 -4.23
C GLY A 111 1.44 4.80 -4.63
N ALA A 112 0.26 4.72 -5.26
CA ALA A 112 -0.39 3.44 -5.55
C ALA A 112 0.45 2.50 -6.43
N ASP A 113 1.22 3.05 -7.38
CA ASP A 113 2.04 2.26 -8.31
C ASP A 113 3.24 1.60 -7.59
N PHE A 114 3.75 2.24 -6.52
CA PHE A 114 4.77 1.65 -5.65
C PHE A 114 4.26 0.39 -4.93
N PHE A 115 3.05 0.46 -4.36
CA PHE A 115 2.41 -0.69 -3.71
C PHE A 115 2.07 -1.81 -4.69
N ILE A 116 1.56 -1.46 -5.88
CA ILE A 116 1.26 -2.45 -6.93
C ILE A 116 2.52 -3.20 -7.34
N SER A 117 3.62 -2.49 -7.57
CA SER A 117 4.91 -3.10 -7.91
C SER A 117 5.42 -4.00 -6.78
N ALA A 118 5.25 -3.60 -5.52
CA ALA A 118 5.61 -4.40 -4.35
C ALA A 118 4.81 -5.72 -4.27
N ILE A 119 3.49 -5.66 -4.46
CA ILE A 119 2.62 -6.84 -4.54
C ILE A 119 3.08 -7.77 -5.67
N GLY A 120 3.38 -7.20 -6.84
CA GLY A 120 3.96 -7.90 -7.98
C GLY A 120 5.16 -8.76 -7.60
N SER A 121 6.18 -8.14 -7.00
CA SER A 121 7.40 -8.82 -6.56
C SER A 121 7.19 -9.80 -5.42
N ALA A 122 6.21 -9.57 -4.56
CA ALA A 122 5.92 -10.48 -3.46
C ALA A 122 5.33 -11.81 -3.93
N ILE A 123 4.41 -11.76 -4.89
CA ILE A 123 3.76 -12.94 -5.45
C ILE A 123 4.77 -13.77 -6.25
N GLU A 124 5.80 -13.16 -6.83
CA GLU A 124 6.88 -13.90 -7.49
C GLU A 124 7.58 -14.85 -6.52
N ILE A 125 7.87 -14.41 -5.29
CA ILE A 125 8.46 -15.27 -4.24
C ILE A 125 7.46 -16.34 -3.80
N PHE A 126 6.23 -15.93 -3.48
CA PHE A 126 5.21 -16.84 -2.98
C PHE A 126 4.81 -17.90 -4.02
N GLY A 127 4.77 -17.51 -5.30
CA GLY A 127 4.37 -18.35 -6.43
C GLY A 127 5.40 -19.41 -6.83
N LYS A 128 6.62 -19.38 -6.27
CA LYS A 128 7.61 -20.46 -6.44
C LYS A 128 7.14 -21.79 -5.85
N TYR A 129 6.22 -21.74 -4.89
CA TYR A 129 5.74 -22.91 -4.17
C TYR A 129 4.33 -23.30 -4.65
N GLU A 130 4.05 -24.61 -4.71
CA GLU A 130 2.67 -25.08 -4.98
C GLU A 130 1.73 -24.71 -3.84
N LYS A 131 2.23 -24.78 -2.59
CA LYS A 131 1.56 -24.29 -1.39
C LYS A 131 2.57 -23.74 -0.39
N VAL A 132 2.12 -22.74 0.37
CA VAL A 132 2.85 -22.22 1.53
C VAL A 132 2.02 -22.51 2.76
N MET A 133 2.64 -23.03 3.82
CA MET A 133 1.94 -23.39 5.05
C MET A 133 2.71 -23.00 6.30
N ASP A 134 1.99 -22.73 7.39
CA ASP A 134 2.59 -22.54 8.71
C ASP A 134 2.94 -23.87 9.39
N TYR A 135 3.61 -23.82 10.54
CA TYR A 135 3.97 -25.02 11.31
C TYR A 135 2.77 -25.74 11.93
N GLN A 136 1.58 -25.13 11.93
CA GLN A 136 0.33 -25.74 12.40
C GLN A 136 -0.39 -26.47 11.25
N GLY A 137 0.09 -26.34 10.02
CA GLY A 137 -0.48 -26.97 8.84
C GLY A 137 -1.48 -26.09 8.08
N ASN A 138 -1.70 -24.84 8.49
CA ASN A 138 -2.63 -23.95 7.82
C ASN A 138 -2.02 -23.44 6.50
N ILE A 139 -2.79 -23.52 5.42
CA ILE A 139 -2.38 -22.99 4.11
C ILE A 139 -2.50 -21.47 4.14
N ILE A 140 -1.42 -20.80 3.79
CA ILE A 140 -1.37 -19.35 3.67
C ILE A 140 -1.86 -18.95 2.27
N ARG A 141 -2.75 -17.96 2.21
CA ARG A 141 -3.39 -17.49 0.98
C ARG A 141 -3.12 -16.00 0.77
N ALA A 142 -3.72 -15.45 -0.29
CA ALA A 142 -3.46 -14.09 -0.76
C ALA A 142 -3.72 -13.01 0.32
N ASP A 143 -4.70 -13.21 1.20
CA ASP A 143 -5.05 -12.31 2.30
C ASP A 143 -3.87 -12.04 3.24
N ARG A 144 -3.22 -13.12 3.71
CA ARG A 144 -2.04 -13.05 4.58
C ARG A 144 -0.84 -12.44 3.85
N LEU A 145 -0.58 -12.89 2.62
CA LEU A 145 0.49 -12.34 1.79
C LEU A 145 0.31 -10.83 1.59
N LEU A 146 -0.86 -10.38 1.16
CA LEU A 146 -1.15 -8.96 0.94
C LEU A 146 -1.01 -8.14 2.22
N THR A 147 -1.36 -8.71 3.37
CA THR A 147 -1.15 -8.08 4.68
C THR A 147 0.34 -7.87 4.95
N ASP A 148 1.16 -8.91 4.79
CA ASP A 148 2.62 -8.82 5.00
C ASP A 148 3.26 -7.80 4.06
N VAL A 149 2.91 -7.85 2.77
CA VAL A 149 3.42 -6.91 1.76
C VAL A 149 3.04 -5.48 2.12
N ARG A 150 1.79 -5.25 2.54
CA ARG A 150 1.31 -3.93 2.93
C ARG A 150 2.11 -3.40 4.12
N ILE A 151 2.33 -4.21 5.15
CA ILE A 151 3.13 -3.83 6.33
C ILE A 151 4.57 -3.49 5.90
N ILE A 152 5.26 -4.39 5.21
CA ILE A 152 6.65 -4.21 4.79
C ILE A 152 6.81 -2.95 3.91
N THR A 153 5.91 -2.77 2.95
CA THR A 153 5.95 -1.64 2.01
C THR A 153 5.65 -0.32 2.72
N THR A 154 4.66 -0.32 3.63
CA THR A 154 4.33 0.83 4.47
C THR A 154 5.50 1.23 5.37
N ASP A 155 6.08 0.28 6.09
CA ASP A 155 7.19 0.54 7.01
C ASP A 155 8.39 1.11 6.26
N TYR A 156 8.68 0.54 5.09
CA TYR A 156 9.71 1.04 4.19
C TYR A 156 9.42 2.48 3.75
N ALA A 157 8.21 2.75 3.25
CA ALA A 157 7.84 4.07 2.72
C ALA A 157 7.90 5.14 3.82
N VAL A 158 7.38 4.84 5.02
CA VAL A 158 7.49 5.73 6.17
C VAL A 158 8.96 5.99 6.49
N SER A 159 9.79 4.95 6.57
CA SER A 159 11.22 5.12 6.84
C SER A 159 11.91 6.03 5.83
N GLN A 160 11.58 5.91 4.53
CA GLN A 160 12.16 6.77 3.50
C GLN A 160 11.64 8.21 3.56
N ILE A 161 10.32 8.41 3.73
CA ILE A 161 9.72 9.75 3.88
C ILE A 161 10.38 10.50 5.04
N LEU A 162 10.64 9.79 6.14
CA LEU A 162 11.28 10.38 7.30
C LEU A 162 12.76 10.66 7.07
N HIS A 163 13.49 9.74 6.44
CA HIS A 163 14.90 9.92 6.13
C HIS A 163 15.13 11.06 5.12
N ASP A 164 14.26 11.19 4.11
CA ASP A 164 14.35 12.25 3.10
C ASP A 164 13.81 13.60 3.64
N GLY A 165 12.87 13.57 4.59
CA GLY A 165 12.21 14.74 5.15
C GLY A 165 12.82 15.30 6.43
N PHE A 166 13.61 14.51 7.17
CA PHE A 166 14.25 14.88 8.42
C PHE A 166 15.75 14.51 8.35
N SER A 167 16.65 15.41 8.77
CA SER A 167 18.10 15.18 8.73
C SER A 167 18.52 13.96 9.55
N GLU A 168 19.65 13.33 9.20
CA GLU A 168 20.28 12.15 9.87
C GLU A 168 20.38 12.24 11.42
N SER A 169 20.20 13.44 11.99
CA SER A 169 20.17 13.71 13.42
C SER A 169 18.92 13.19 14.16
N SER A 170 17.82 12.89 13.49
CA SER A 170 16.60 12.36 14.13
C SER A 170 16.52 10.85 14.01
N ARG A 171 17.23 10.14 14.90
CA ARG A 171 17.03 8.70 15.18
C ARG A 171 15.67 8.40 15.83
N GLU A 172 14.72 9.33 15.79
CA GLU A 172 13.40 9.24 16.40
C GLU A 172 12.34 8.57 15.50
N SER A 173 12.76 7.95 14.38
CA SER A 173 11.87 7.16 13.51
C SER A 173 11.14 6.02 14.24
N GLU A 174 11.59 5.64 15.44
CA GLU A 174 10.94 4.66 16.32
C GLU A 174 9.75 5.21 17.14
N ASN A 175 9.55 6.54 17.23
CA ASN A 175 8.53 7.17 18.09
C ASN A 175 7.38 7.84 17.32
N ILE A 176 7.19 7.56 16.03
CA ILE A 176 6.05 8.13 15.30
C ILE A 176 4.80 7.33 15.60
N SER A 177 3.78 8.01 16.10
CA SER A 177 2.49 7.41 16.37
C SER A 177 1.87 6.77 15.13
N ASP A 178 1.02 5.78 15.36
CA ASP A 178 0.21 5.15 14.34
C ASP A 178 -0.62 6.15 13.53
N LEU A 179 -1.16 7.19 14.17
CA LEU A 179 -1.96 8.24 13.51
C LEU A 179 -1.12 9.07 12.54
N THR A 180 0.09 9.46 12.94
CA THR A 180 0.99 10.18 12.05
C THR A 180 1.46 9.30 10.89
N ARG A 181 1.77 8.02 11.14
CA ARG A 181 2.09 7.04 10.08
C ARG A 181 0.96 6.95 9.06
N PHE A 182 -0.27 6.76 9.53
CA PHE A 182 -1.45 6.68 8.67
C PHE A 182 -1.67 7.95 7.85
N TYR A 183 -1.51 9.14 8.46
CA TYR A 183 -1.60 10.40 7.75
C TYR A 183 -0.59 10.49 6.60
N LEU A 184 0.70 10.25 6.89
CA LEU A 184 1.78 10.35 5.91
C LEU A 184 1.54 9.41 4.73
N LEU A 185 1.19 8.15 5.01
CA LEU A 185 0.92 7.15 3.98
C LEU A 185 -0.30 7.51 3.14
N PHE A 186 -1.39 7.96 3.75
CA PHE A 186 -2.58 8.35 3.00
C PHE A 186 -2.27 9.52 2.07
N ARG A 187 -1.60 10.56 2.58
CA ARG A 187 -1.23 11.75 1.79
C ARG A 187 -0.25 11.41 0.68
N TRP A 188 0.72 10.54 0.95
CA TRP A 188 1.68 10.09 -0.04
C TRP A 188 1.05 9.24 -1.15
N ASN A 189 0.08 8.38 -0.81
CA ASN A 189 -0.58 7.51 -1.80
C ASN A 189 -1.68 8.19 -2.60
N TYR A 190 -2.49 9.01 -1.93
CA TYR A 190 -3.78 9.45 -2.46
C TYR A 190 -3.93 10.97 -2.48
N GLY A 191 -2.96 11.72 -1.95
CA GLY A 191 -3.05 13.17 -1.83
C GLY A 191 -4.28 13.58 -1.03
N GLU A 192 -5.18 14.31 -1.67
CA GLU A 192 -6.46 14.76 -1.07
C GLU A 192 -7.68 13.98 -1.55
N ALA A 193 -7.49 12.88 -2.29
CA ALA A 193 -8.58 12.12 -2.85
C ALA A 193 -9.44 11.44 -1.77
N LYS A 194 -10.72 11.20 -2.10
CA LYS A 194 -11.63 10.39 -1.29
C LYS A 194 -11.44 8.90 -1.59
N LEU A 195 -11.25 8.09 -0.55
CA LEU A 195 -11.15 6.63 -0.62
C LEU A 195 -12.43 5.96 -0.12
N GLN A 196 -12.78 4.79 -0.65
CA GLN A 196 -13.84 3.99 -0.03
C GLN A 196 -13.41 3.53 1.37
N PHE A 197 -14.38 3.41 2.28
CA PHE A 197 -14.15 3.09 3.68
C PHE A 197 -13.31 1.82 3.88
N ASP A 198 -13.61 0.75 3.16
CA ASP A 198 -12.89 -0.53 3.34
C ASP A 198 -11.43 -0.45 2.89
N GLU A 199 -11.12 0.27 1.82
CA GLU A 199 -9.74 0.48 1.38
C GLU A 199 -8.97 1.36 2.37
N ALA A 200 -9.60 2.42 2.88
CA ALA A 200 -9.01 3.25 3.93
C ALA A 200 -8.81 2.45 5.24
N ARG A 201 -9.74 1.57 5.59
CA ARG A 201 -9.67 0.70 6.77
C ARG A 201 -8.51 -0.28 6.66
N LYS A 202 -8.27 -0.88 5.48
CA LYS A 202 -7.11 -1.76 5.23
C LYS A 202 -5.78 -1.03 5.38
N LEU A 203 -5.70 0.23 4.93
CA LEU A 203 -4.52 1.07 5.18
C LEU A 203 -4.37 1.38 6.67
N ALA A 204 -5.43 1.77 7.36
CA ALA A 204 -5.42 2.06 8.79
C ALA A 204 -4.98 0.85 9.62
N GLN A 205 -5.45 -0.35 9.29
CA GLN A 205 -5.03 -1.60 9.93
C GLN A 205 -3.53 -1.89 9.78
N SER A 206 -2.92 -1.51 8.66
CA SER A 206 -1.46 -1.63 8.49
C SER A 206 -0.66 -0.68 9.38
N CYS A 207 -1.34 0.33 9.95
CA CYS A 207 -0.82 1.23 10.96
C CYS A 207 -1.46 0.96 12.33
N SER A 208 -1.99 -0.25 12.59
CA SER A 208 -2.61 -0.62 13.87
C SER A 208 -3.81 0.24 14.31
N ILE A 209 -4.45 0.96 13.39
CA ILE A 209 -5.60 1.84 13.67
C ILE A 209 -6.93 1.16 13.36
N ASP A 210 -7.86 1.22 14.33
CA ASP A 210 -9.27 0.96 14.10
C ASP A 210 -9.97 2.23 13.60
N LEU A 211 -10.08 2.34 12.26
CA LEU A 211 -10.66 3.50 11.60
C LEU A 211 -12.11 3.81 12.03
N SER A 212 -12.84 2.82 12.52
CA SER A 212 -14.23 2.97 12.99
C SER A 212 -14.31 3.80 14.27
N LYS A 213 -13.23 3.80 15.06
CA LYS A 213 -13.11 4.59 16.30
C LYS A 213 -12.48 5.97 16.07
N GLU A 214 -11.77 6.13 14.97
CA GLU A 214 -10.99 7.35 14.66
C GLU A 214 -11.62 8.26 13.59
N TRP A 215 -12.71 7.85 12.94
CA TRP A 215 -13.39 8.72 11.98
C TRP A 215 -13.94 10.01 12.62
N ASN A 216 -14.01 11.07 11.83
CA ASN A 216 -14.47 12.40 12.27
C ASN A 216 -13.73 12.97 13.48
N LYS A 217 -12.55 12.43 13.80
CA LYS A 217 -11.61 12.98 14.76
C LYS A 217 -10.39 13.52 14.03
N GLY A 218 -9.90 14.67 14.49
CA GLY A 218 -8.67 15.27 13.99
C GLY A 218 -8.68 15.48 12.47
N PHE A 219 -7.79 14.78 11.76
CA PHE A 219 -7.63 14.91 10.30
C PHE A 219 -8.45 13.89 9.50
N ILE A 220 -9.12 12.92 10.13
CA ILE A 220 -9.86 11.86 9.43
C ILE A 220 -11.31 12.29 9.27
N LYS A 221 -11.76 12.50 8.03
CA LYS A 221 -13.15 12.87 7.73
C LYS A 221 -13.87 11.74 7.00
N LYS A 222 -15.02 11.33 7.53
CA LYS A 222 -15.93 10.39 6.88
C LYS A 222 -17.10 11.13 6.23
N ASP A 223 -17.35 10.81 4.96
CA ASP A 223 -18.47 11.31 4.17
C ASP A 223 -19.16 10.12 3.51
N LYS A 224 -20.31 9.72 4.05
CA LYS A 224 -21.04 8.49 3.67
C LYS A 224 -20.12 7.25 3.70
N ASN A 225 -19.80 6.68 2.55
CA ASN A 225 -18.96 5.50 2.38
C ASN A 225 -17.50 5.84 2.05
N PHE A 226 -17.13 7.13 2.13
CA PHE A 226 -15.80 7.60 1.78
C PHE A 226 -15.06 8.17 2.99
N ILE A 227 -13.74 8.02 2.97
CA ILE A 227 -12.78 8.59 3.92
C ILE A 227 -11.86 9.54 3.16
N SER A 228 -11.59 10.69 3.77
CA SER A 228 -10.62 11.67 3.29
C SER A 228 -9.77 12.16 4.44
N ILE A 229 -8.52 12.53 4.14
CA ILE A 229 -7.57 13.04 5.11
C ILE A 229 -7.36 14.54 4.89
N LEU A 230 -7.65 15.33 5.92
CA LEU A 230 -7.60 16.78 5.88
C LEU A 230 -6.17 17.28 5.95
N GLY A 231 -5.79 18.15 5.02
CA GLY A 231 -4.57 18.95 5.14
C GLY A 231 -4.69 20.05 6.18
N PRO A 232 -3.56 20.68 6.55
CA PRO A 232 -3.51 21.73 7.58
C PRO A 232 -4.53 22.84 7.32
N GLN A 233 -4.64 23.30 6.07
CA GLN A 233 -5.57 24.36 5.64
C GLN A 233 -7.05 24.07 5.89
N LYS A 234 -7.42 22.79 5.98
CA LYS A 234 -8.81 22.35 6.18
C LYS A 234 -9.11 22.02 7.65
N ARG A 235 -8.15 22.26 8.56
CA ARG A 235 -8.28 22.01 9.99
C ARG A 235 -8.42 23.32 10.76
N ILE A 236 -9.15 23.26 11.87
CA ILE A 236 -9.38 24.40 12.75
C ILE A 236 -8.28 24.40 13.83
N LEU A 237 -7.65 25.55 14.07
CA LEU A 237 -6.53 25.68 15.01
C LEU A 237 -6.91 25.27 16.44
N GLU A 238 -8.16 25.51 16.84
CA GLU A 238 -8.69 25.17 18.17
C GLU A 238 -8.72 23.66 18.41
N ASP A 239 -9.06 22.87 17.39
CA ASP A 239 -9.08 21.40 17.46
C ASP A 239 -7.66 20.79 17.61
N LEU A 240 -6.62 21.60 17.42
CA LEU A 240 -5.21 21.19 17.54
C LEU A 240 -4.59 21.56 18.90
N LYS A 241 -5.30 22.30 19.74
CA LYS A 241 -4.77 22.75 21.04
C LYS A 241 -4.60 21.57 22.00
N GLY A 242 -3.46 21.51 22.68
CA GLY A 242 -3.15 20.49 23.70
C GLY A 242 -2.87 19.09 23.16
N SER A 243 -2.78 18.90 21.84
CA SER A 243 -2.44 17.61 21.27
C SER A 243 -0.92 17.40 21.23
N SER A 244 -0.46 16.28 21.79
CA SER A 244 0.93 15.81 21.69
C SER A 244 1.20 14.98 20.43
N GLU A 245 0.19 14.80 19.59
CA GLU A 245 0.30 14.01 18.36
C GLU A 245 1.12 14.78 17.32
N LEU A 246 2.20 14.17 16.82
CA LEU A 246 3.20 14.83 15.97
C LEU A 246 2.56 15.54 14.77
N ILE A 247 1.64 14.88 14.06
CA ILE A 247 0.98 15.50 12.91
C ILE A 247 0.11 16.71 13.29
N ASN A 248 -0.49 16.71 14.49
CA ASN A 248 -1.26 17.84 14.97
C ASN A 248 -0.36 19.02 15.30
N VAL A 249 0.80 18.76 15.92
CA VAL A 249 1.83 19.78 16.18
C VAL A 249 2.33 20.37 14.86
N LEU A 250 2.71 19.54 13.89
CA LEU A 250 3.18 20.00 12.57
C LEU A 250 2.13 20.86 11.85
N HIS A 251 0.86 20.42 11.83
CA HIS A 251 -0.21 21.20 11.22
C HIS A 251 -0.46 22.52 11.95
N LYS A 252 -0.37 22.53 13.29
CA LYS A 252 -0.52 23.74 14.09
C LYS A 252 0.61 24.72 13.80
N SER A 253 1.85 24.27 13.77
CA SER A 253 3.02 25.10 13.42
C SER A 253 2.85 25.73 12.04
N LEU A 254 2.42 24.96 11.03
CA LEU A 254 2.21 25.47 9.68
C LEU A 254 1.10 26.54 9.62
N LEU A 255 -0.03 26.31 10.31
CA LEU A 255 -1.13 27.27 10.40
C LEU A 255 -0.76 28.55 11.15
N LEU A 256 0.08 28.44 12.20
CA LEU A 256 0.60 29.62 12.93
C LEU A 256 1.59 30.40 12.10
N TRP A 257 2.46 29.71 11.35
CA TRP A 257 3.42 30.32 10.44
C TRP A 257 2.72 31.12 9.34
N GLU A 258 1.69 30.57 8.69
CA GLU A 258 0.91 31.28 7.68
C GLU A 258 0.17 32.51 8.23
N LYS A 259 -0.23 32.46 9.50
CA LYS A 259 -0.85 33.59 10.21
C LYS A 259 0.18 34.56 10.81
N ASN A 260 1.47 34.35 10.57
CA ASN A 260 2.58 35.15 11.08
C ASN A 260 2.64 35.23 12.62
N LYS A 261 2.09 34.24 13.33
CA LYS A 261 2.05 34.15 14.79
C LYS A 261 3.28 33.42 15.33
N ARG A 262 4.44 34.08 15.25
CA ARG A 262 5.74 33.47 15.62
C ARG A 262 5.87 33.17 17.11
N ASP A 263 5.32 34.02 17.98
CA ASP A 263 5.43 33.85 19.43
C ASP A 263 4.71 32.57 19.90
N GLU A 264 3.51 32.30 19.37
CA GLU A 264 2.74 31.08 19.64
C GLU A 264 3.38 29.80 19.08
N MET A 265 4.34 29.90 18.15
CA MET A 265 5.10 28.75 17.65
C MET A 265 6.26 28.36 18.57
N LEU A 266 6.86 29.31 19.28
CA LEU A 266 7.95 29.04 20.22
C LEU A 266 7.47 28.28 21.45
N GLU A 267 6.18 28.40 21.80
CA GLU A 267 5.52 27.66 22.88
C GLU A 267 5.18 26.20 22.52
N LEU A 268 5.49 25.75 21.29
CA LEU A 268 5.26 24.36 20.85
C LEU A 268 6.46 23.42 21.07
N GLN A 269 7.57 23.94 21.61
CA GLN A 269 8.77 23.16 21.97
C GLN A 269 8.60 22.37 23.27
#